data_AF-A0A8I3AT18-F1
#
_entry.id   AF-A0A8I3AT18-F1
#
_cell.length_a   1.000
_cell.length_b   1.000
_cell.length_c   1.000
_cell.angle_alpha   90.00
_cell.angle_beta   90.00
_cell.angle_gamma   90.00
#
_symmetry.space_group_name_H-M   'P 1'
#
loop_
_entity.id
_entity.type
_entity.pdbx_description
1 polymer ?
#
loop_
_entity_poly.entity_id
_entity_poly.type
_entity_poly.pdbx_seq_one_letter_code
_entity_poly.pdbx_strand_id
1 'polypeptide(L)'
;MQYLHQGQYPLVVEKGQVKFVDNYLWAVIYEDLQAIRQVLNVEEDDLDASDANAVNEGANSGVADYVRVKQADYMLTSVQILRLWKLFLERVNPLTKLIHVPTLEPVVIEAAMSHRSILRNTQPLLFAIYLASVISMTSAEALAILGIKKCEAVEKLTKCLKAALTEVNFLTNCDTTIMQALVLYLNINDSDLSPASTEVKPQPGPTEMVFSLVVSQVASFIKDHPWDGLGLALRGQGAEPGTSEYEVSVAGLQKFHNDFECLEARLLCIEKQYCDPSAGPIHLAASRVRLSIMDKVRCIALPMRETPEWGTDVCNVQDNIFRIWLTHHESIMKQIHDCADFAWYYKSHFHIDSLLFLLSQLFKRRPVGPFAERAWRLIDLSYQHHEGLWDISHSRHAEMSSFVLSL
;
A
#
# COMPACT_ATOMS: atom_id res chain seq x y z
N MET A 1 27.56 5.92 -11.01
CA MET A 1 26.35 6.31 -10.26
C MET A 1 26.78 7.11 -9.04
N GLN A 2 26.21 8.29 -8.82
CA GLN A 2 26.52 9.13 -7.67
C GLN A 2 25.25 9.18 -6.80
N TYR A 3 25.33 8.64 -5.58
CA TYR A 3 24.22 8.64 -4.64
C TYR A 3 24.09 10.04 -4.01
N LEU A 4 22.99 10.73 -4.30
CA LEU A 4 22.59 11.92 -3.55
C LEU A 4 21.68 11.46 -2.39
N HIS A 5 22.24 11.38 -1.19
CA HIS A 5 21.48 11.18 0.03
C HIS A 5 20.75 12.47 0.42
N GLN A 6 19.56 12.69 -0.14
CA GLN A 6 18.58 13.62 0.44
C GLN A 6 17.18 13.02 0.30
N GLY A 7 16.63 12.52 1.42
CA GLY A 7 15.19 12.26 1.59
C GLY A 7 14.72 10.85 1.22
N GLN A 8 14.79 9.93 2.19
CA GLN A 8 13.84 8.85 2.54
C GLN A 8 13.21 7.90 1.49
N TYR A 9 13.50 7.98 0.19
CA TYR A 9 13.04 7.00 -0.82
C TYR A 9 14.14 6.74 -1.87
N PRO A 10 14.39 5.48 -2.28
CA PRO A 10 15.37 5.18 -3.31
C PRO A 10 14.86 5.65 -4.67
N LEU A 11 15.58 6.59 -5.27
CA LEU A 11 15.35 7.09 -6.63
C LEU A 11 16.34 6.39 -7.57
N VAL A 12 15.83 5.76 -8.63
CA VAL A 12 16.69 5.17 -9.66
C VAL A 12 16.82 6.17 -10.81
N VAL A 13 18.06 6.53 -11.15
CA VAL A 13 18.37 7.43 -12.26
C VAL A 13 18.80 6.59 -13.45
N GLU A 14 17.99 6.58 -14.50
CA GLU A 14 18.28 5.88 -15.75
C GLU A 14 18.21 6.91 -16.90
N LYS A 15 19.31 7.04 -17.66
CA LYS A 15 19.46 7.98 -18.80
C LYS A 15 19.02 9.44 -18.51
N GLY A 16 19.28 9.93 -17.29
CA GLY A 16 18.98 11.33 -16.91
C GLY A 16 17.52 11.60 -16.50
N GLN A 17 16.66 10.59 -16.49
CA GLN A 17 15.32 10.67 -15.89
C GLN A 17 15.31 9.99 -14.51
N VAL A 18 14.65 10.64 -13.56
CA VAL A 18 14.46 10.14 -12.19
C VAL A 18 13.14 9.39 -12.18
N LYS A 19 13.18 8.06 -12.00
CA LYS A 19 11.95 7.26 -11.84
C LYS A 19 11.69 6.98 -10.36
N PHE A 20 10.45 7.24 -9.95
CA PHE A 20 9.94 6.82 -8.66
C PHE A 20 9.80 5.29 -8.67
N VAL A 21 10.33 4.62 -7.65
CA VAL A 21 10.13 3.18 -7.47
C VAL A 21 9.06 3.01 -6.41
N ASP A 22 7.86 2.60 -6.82
CA ASP A 22 6.66 2.54 -5.97
C ASP A 22 6.71 1.49 -4.85
N ASN A 23 7.84 0.79 -4.65
CA ASN A 23 8.00 -0.17 -3.55
C ASN A 23 9.47 -0.39 -3.16
N TYR A 24 9.83 -0.04 -1.91
CA TYR A 24 11.18 -0.18 -1.35
C TYR A 24 11.69 -1.64 -1.38
N LEU A 25 10.78 -2.61 -1.20
CA LEU A 25 11.08 -4.05 -1.24
C LEU A 25 11.79 -4.46 -2.53
N TRP A 26 11.38 -3.86 -3.64
CA TRP A 26 11.82 -4.23 -4.97
C TRP A 26 12.89 -3.31 -5.50
N ALA A 27 13.20 -2.16 -4.91
CA ALA A 27 14.42 -1.42 -5.27
C ALA A 27 15.67 -2.30 -5.04
N VAL A 28 15.68 -3.06 -3.93
CA VAL A 28 16.73 -4.03 -3.58
C VAL A 28 16.71 -5.24 -4.52
N ILE A 29 15.52 -5.78 -4.86
CA ILE A 29 15.42 -6.90 -5.80
C ILE A 29 15.61 -6.44 -7.26
N TYR A 30 15.43 -5.16 -7.59
CA TYR A 30 15.65 -4.58 -8.92
C TYR A 30 17.14 -4.49 -9.25
N GLU A 31 17.99 -4.20 -8.26
CA GLU A 31 19.45 -4.33 -8.37
C GLU A 31 19.85 -5.80 -8.63
N ASP A 32 19.22 -6.75 -7.94
CA ASP A 32 19.43 -8.19 -8.16
C ASP A 32 18.79 -8.71 -9.47
N LEU A 33 17.70 -8.11 -9.94
CA LEU A 33 17.08 -8.39 -11.24
C LEU A 33 17.94 -7.86 -12.39
N GLN A 34 18.61 -6.71 -12.23
CA GLN A 34 19.66 -6.26 -13.16
C GLN A 34 20.83 -7.24 -13.18
N ALA A 35 21.22 -7.79 -12.03
CA ALA A 35 22.20 -8.86 -12.01
C ALA A 35 21.66 -10.09 -12.76
N ILE A 36 20.39 -10.49 -12.60
CA ILE A 36 19.76 -11.60 -13.34
C ILE A 36 19.70 -11.30 -14.84
N ARG A 37 19.51 -10.04 -15.23
CA ARG A 37 19.60 -9.55 -16.62
C ARG A 37 21.03 -9.71 -17.17
N GLN A 38 22.06 -9.45 -16.36
CA GLN A 38 23.47 -9.72 -16.72
C GLN A 38 23.78 -11.23 -16.87
N VAL A 39 23.05 -12.13 -16.20
CA VAL A 39 23.16 -13.59 -16.40
C VAL A 39 22.56 -14.05 -17.72
N LEU A 40 21.71 -13.22 -18.34
CA LEU A 40 20.89 -13.61 -19.50
C LEU A 40 21.47 -13.20 -20.85
N ASN A 41 22.66 -12.59 -20.91
CA ASN A 41 23.37 -12.13 -22.13
C ASN A 41 22.41 -11.86 -23.28
N VAL A 42 21.53 -10.87 -23.08
CA VAL A 42 20.82 -10.26 -24.19
C VAL A 42 21.73 -9.12 -24.62
N GLU A 43 22.44 -9.31 -25.73
CA GLU A 43 23.12 -8.22 -26.42
C GLU A 43 22.05 -7.16 -26.75
N GLU A 44 22.17 -5.97 -26.16
CA GLU A 44 21.35 -4.82 -26.52
C GLU A 44 21.91 -4.25 -27.83
N ASP A 45 21.17 -4.42 -28.93
CA ASP A 45 21.33 -3.55 -30.10
C ASP A 45 20.70 -2.19 -29.75
N ASP A 46 21.55 -1.16 -29.73
CA ASP A 46 21.18 0.23 -29.50
C ASP A 46 20.17 0.70 -30.56
N LEU A 47 18.92 0.90 -30.15
CA LEU A 47 17.94 1.66 -30.93
C LEU A 47 17.70 3.01 -30.25
N ASP A 48 18.21 4.04 -30.94
CA ASP A 48 18.12 5.46 -30.60
C ASP A 48 16.67 5.91 -30.35
N ALA A 49 16.46 6.62 -29.25
CA ALA A 49 15.22 7.31 -28.95
C ALA A 49 15.21 8.67 -29.68
N SER A 50 14.42 8.79 -30.75
CA SER A 50 14.01 10.10 -31.26
C SER A 50 12.72 10.57 -30.59
N ASP A 51 12.87 11.66 -29.85
CA ASP A 51 11.95 12.78 -29.61
C ASP A 51 10.45 12.62 -29.97
N ALA A 52 9.59 12.85 -28.96
CA ALA A 52 8.25 13.43 -29.16
C ALA A 52 7.72 14.02 -27.84
N ASN A 53 7.97 15.32 -27.66
CA ASN A 53 7.16 16.19 -26.81
C ASN A 53 5.70 16.19 -27.30
N ALA A 54 4.75 16.02 -26.39
CA ALA A 54 3.40 16.56 -26.52
C ALA A 54 2.80 16.87 -25.14
N VAL A 55 2.76 18.17 -24.87
CA VAL A 55 1.97 18.82 -23.83
C VAL A 55 0.49 18.49 -24.02
N ASN A 56 -0.24 18.21 -22.93
CA ASN A 56 -1.66 18.58 -22.92
C ASN A 56 -2.13 18.99 -21.52
N GLU A 57 -2.40 20.29 -21.41
CA GLU A 57 -3.06 20.95 -20.30
C GLU A 57 -4.55 20.57 -20.29
N GLY A 58 -4.98 19.83 -19.27
CA GLY A 58 -6.39 19.64 -18.94
C GLY A 58 -6.83 20.67 -17.91
N ALA A 59 -7.21 21.86 -18.38
CA ALA A 59 -7.81 22.90 -17.58
C ALA A 59 -9.07 22.40 -16.87
N ASN A 60 -9.12 22.56 -15.54
CA ASN A 60 -10.39 22.71 -14.84
C ASN A 60 -10.33 23.95 -13.96
N SER A 61 -10.85 25.04 -14.51
CA SER A 61 -11.11 26.29 -13.81
C SER A 61 -12.22 26.04 -12.79
N GLY A 62 -11.83 25.75 -11.55
CA GLY A 62 -12.75 25.67 -10.41
C GLY A 62 -12.93 27.04 -9.80
N VAL A 63 -13.98 27.75 -10.20
CA VAL A 63 -14.49 28.90 -9.44
C VAL A 63 -14.75 28.41 -8.01
N ALA A 64 -14.04 28.97 -7.03
CA ALA A 64 -14.23 28.63 -5.62
C ALA A 64 -15.67 28.98 -5.23
N ASP A 65 -16.51 27.95 -5.14
CA ASP A 65 -17.95 28.10 -5.02
C ASP A 65 -18.32 28.29 -3.54
N TYR A 66 -18.06 29.50 -3.02
CA TYR A 66 -18.37 29.88 -1.64
C TYR A 66 -19.89 29.87 -1.41
N VAL A 67 -20.38 29.01 -0.50
CA VAL A 67 -21.78 29.01 -0.10
C VAL A 67 -22.00 29.94 1.06
N ARG A 68 -22.99 30.80 0.87
CA ARG A 68 -23.66 31.50 1.95
C ARG A 68 -24.51 30.50 2.72
N VAL A 69 -23.94 29.93 3.79
CA VAL A 69 -24.66 29.04 4.71
C VAL A 69 -25.91 29.77 5.22
N LYS A 70 -27.09 29.15 5.11
CA LYS A 70 -28.37 29.75 5.55
C LYS A 70 -28.28 30.08 7.05
N GLN A 71 -28.56 31.33 7.35
CA GLN A 71 -28.21 32.11 8.55
C GLN A 71 -28.86 31.69 9.88
N ALA A 72 -29.47 30.52 10.03
CA ALA A 72 -30.35 30.27 11.18
C ALA A 72 -29.73 29.51 12.37
N ASP A 73 -28.65 28.74 12.20
CA ASP A 73 -28.15 27.81 13.25
C ASP A 73 -26.63 27.79 13.40
N TYR A 74 -25.94 28.93 13.25
CA TYR A 74 -24.51 28.95 13.53
C TYR A 74 -24.27 28.85 15.05
N MET A 75 -23.97 27.64 15.48
CA MET A 75 -24.00 27.13 16.85
C MET A 75 -22.83 27.61 17.74
N LEU A 76 -21.71 28.02 17.14
CA LEU A 76 -20.46 28.26 17.84
C LEU A 76 -19.94 29.67 17.59
N THR A 77 -19.57 30.38 18.66
CA THR A 77 -18.88 31.68 18.59
C THR A 77 -17.41 31.50 18.18
N SER A 78 -16.76 32.57 17.68
CA SER A 78 -15.31 32.55 17.38
C SER A 78 -14.47 31.97 18.52
N VAL A 79 -14.81 32.33 19.76
CA VAL A 79 -14.11 31.89 20.98
C VAL A 79 -14.30 30.39 21.19
N GLN A 80 -15.51 29.88 20.96
CA GLN A 80 -15.80 28.45 21.08
C GLN A 80 -15.08 27.64 20.00
N ILE A 81 -15.04 28.13 18.75
CA ILE A 81 -14.31 27.47 17.66
C ILE A 81 -12.83 27.33 17.99
N LEU A 82 -12.17 28.42 18.39
CA LEU A 82 -10.74 28.40 18.74
C LEU A 82 -10.47 27.52 19.98
N ARG A 83 -11.41 27.49 20.94
CA ARG A 83 -11.28 26.63 22.12
C ARG A 83 -11.43 25.15 21.77
N LEU A 84 -12.38 24.79 20.91
CA LEU A 84 -12.57 23.44 20.42
C LEU A 84 -11.38 22.98 19.57
N TRP A 85 -10.80 23.87 18.76
CA TRP A 85 -9.57 23.59 18.01
C TRP A 85 -8.39 23.28 18.93
N LYS A 86 -8.19 24.09 19.97
CA LYS A 86 -7.15 23.83 20.97
C LYS A 86 -7.34 22.47 21.66
N LEU A 87 -8.57 22.15 22.07
CA LEU A 87 -8.89 20.85 22.66
C LEU A 87 -8.65 19.69 21.70
N PHE A 88 -8.96 19.87 20.41
CA PHE A 88 -8.67 18.88 19.38
C PHE A 88 -7.17 18.58 19.34
N LEU A 89 -6.34 19.62 19.27
CA LEU A 89 -4.88 19.48 19.19
C LEU A 89 -4.28 18.80 20.42
N GLU A 90 -4.83 19.04 21.61
CA GLU A 90 -4.34 18.50 22.87
C GLU A 90 -4.81 17.06 23.13
N ARG A 91 -6.04 16.70 22.74
CA ARG A 91 -6.68 15.43 23.15
C ARG A 91 -6.97 14.46 22.01
N VAL A 92 -7.26 14.94 20.81
CA VAL A 92 -7.72 14.08 19.69
C VAL A 92 -6.63 13.90 18.63
N ASN A 93 -5.96 14.98 18.25
CA ASN A 93 -4.89 14.95 17.25
C ASN A 93 -3.71 14.03 17.63
N PRO A 94 -3.29 13.93 18.92
CA PRO A 94 -2.22 13.02 19.30
C PRO A 94 -2.59 11.54 19.08
N LEU A 95 -3.88 11.20 19.19
CA LEU A 95 -4.39 9.84 19.05
C LEU A 95 -4.65 9.47 17.58
N THR A 96 -5.14 10.42 16.79
CA THR A 96 -5.61 10.17 15.41
C THR A 96 -4.56 10.46 14.34
N LYS A 97 -3.80 11.55 14.49
CA LYS A 97 -2.81 12.03 13.49
C LYS A 97 -3.33 12.12 12.05
N LEU A 98 -4.64 12.29 11.87
CA LEU A 98 -5.28 12.34 10.56
C LEU A 98 -5.12 13.68 9.84
N ILE A 99 -4.84 14.76 10.59
CA ILE A 99 -4.77 16.11 10.04
C ILE A 99 -3.35 16.68 10.10
N HIS A 100 -2.98 17.42 9.05
CA HIS A 100 -1.77 18.22 9.04
C HIS A 100 -2.06 19.60 9.64
N VAL A 101 -1.65 19.79 10.90
CA VAL A 101 -1.95 21.00 11.69
C VAL A 101 -1.58 22.31 10.97
N PRO A 102 -0.37 22.47 10.38
CA PRO A 102 0.02 23.73 9.73
C PRO A 102 -0.87 24.12 8.55
N THR A 103 -1.42 23.13 7.83
CA THR A 103 -2.30 23.39 6.68
C THR A 103 -3.71 23.78 7.12
N LEU A 104 -4.18 23.18 8.22
CA LEU A 104 -5.57 23.34 8.66
C LEU A 104 -5.77 24.50 9.64
N GLU A 105 -4.73 24.90 10.36
CA GLU A 105 -4.80 26.01 11.32
C GLU A 105 -5.26 27.34 10.67
N PRO A 106 -4.75 27.79 9.51
CA PRO A 106 -5.24 28.99 8.84
C PRO A 106 -6.73 28.91 8.49
N VAL A 107 -7.19 27.73 8.05
CA VAL A 107 -8.58 27.45 7.69
C VAL A 107 -9.50 27.55 8.91
N VAL A 108 -9.08 27.03 10.06
CA VAL A 108 -9.84 27.13 11.31
C VAL A 108 -9.92 28.58 11.80
N ILE A 109 -8.82 29.33 11.68
CA ILE A 109 -8.79 30.76 12.02
C ILE A 109 -9.72 31.54 11.10
N GLU A 110 -9.69 31.26 9.80
CA GLU A 110 -10.60 31.86 8.82
C GLU A 110 -12.05 31.53 9.15
N ALA A 111 -12.37 30.28 9.50
CA ALA A 111 -13.70 29.87 9.94
C ALA A 111 -14.17 30.61 11.21
N ALA A 112 -13.26 30.90 12.14
CA ALA A 112 -13.54 31.66 13.35
C ALA A 112 -13.73 33.17 13.10
N MET A 113 -13.08 33.73 12.07
CA MET A 113 -13.17 35.15 11.70
C MET A 113 -14.34 35.43 10.75
N SER A 114 -14.52 34.57 9.75
CA SER A 114 -15.42 34.74 8.61
C SER A 114 -16.44 33.61 8.58
N HIS A 115 -17.37 33.60 9.55
CA HIS A 115 -18.48 32.64 9.69
C HIS A 115 -19.40 32.52 8.44
N ARG A 116 -19.13 33.28 7.38
CA ARG A 116 -20.00 33.48 6.21
C ARG A 116 -19.44 32.94 4.90
N SER A 117 -18.18 32.51 4.82
CA SER A 117 -17.59 32.02 3.56
C SER A 117 -16.52 30.95 3.78
N ILE A 118 -16.93 29.77 4.26
CA ILE A 118 -16.05 28.60 4.29
C ILE A 118 -16.32 27.78 3.04
N LEU A 119 -15.26 27.30 2.39
CA LEU A 119 -15.33 26.35 1.26
C LEU A 119 -16.23 25.15 1.62
N ARG A 120 -17.19 24.82 0.74
CA ARG A 120 -18.17 23.74 0.98
C ARG A 120 -17.51 22.43 1.42
N ASN A 121 -16.42 22.05 0.76
CA ASN A 121 -15.71 20.79 0.98
C ASN A 121 -15.01 20.73 2.35
N THR A 122 -14.76 21.88 2.98
CA THR A 122 -14.02 21.97 4.25
C THR A 122 -14.93 22.00 5.47
N GLN A 123 -16.21 22.32 5.29
CA GLN A 123 -17.19 22.35 6.38
C GLN A 123 -17.36 21.00 7.09
N PRO A 124 -17.45 19.85 6.37
CA PRO A 124 -17.52 18.54 7.02
C PRO A 124 -16.34 18.28 7.97
N LEU A 125 -15.12 18.62 7.54
CA LEU A 125 -13.92 18.41 8.36
C LEU A 125 -13.93 19.26 9.63
N LEU A 126 -14.33 20.53 9.53
CA LEU A 126 -14.45 21.41 10.69
C LEU A 126 -15.48 20.89 11.70
N PHE A 127 -16.66 20.46 11.23
CA PHE A 127 -17.68 19.88 12.12
C PHE A 127 -17.22 18.57 12.76
N ALA A 128 -16.50 17.72 12.03
CA ALA A 128 -15.92 16.50 12.59
C ALA A 128 -14.89 16.79 13.69
N ILE A 129 -14.04 17.80 13.49
CA ILE A 129 -13.08 18.28 14.50
C ILE A 129 -13.80 18.80 15.75
N TYR A 130 -14.83 19.63 15.58
CA TYR A 130 -15.60 20.17 16.70
C TYR A 130 -16.31 19.06 17.47
N LEU A 131 -16.95 18.13 16.76
CA LEU A 131 -17.62 16.98 17.36
C LEU A 131 -16.62 16.13 18.17
N ALA A 132 -15.47 15.80 17.59
CA ALA A 132 -14.41 15.06 18.26
C ALA A 132 -13.93 15.75 19.56
N SER A 133 -13.75 17.08 19.52
CA SER A 133 -13.41 17.87 20.70
C SER A 133 -14.49 17.81 21.78
N VAL A 134 -15.77 17.88 21.40
CA VAL A 134 -16.91 17.77 22.33
C VAL A 134 -17.03 16.38 22.93
N ILE A 135 -16.72 15.33 22.17
CA ILE A 135 -16.70 13.98 22.71
C ILE A 135 -15.58 13.84 23.75
N SER A 136 -14.40 14.44 23.52
CA SER A 136 -13.24 14.38 24.43
C SER A 136 -13.34 15.18 25.75
N MET A 137 -14.36 16.03 25.92
CA MET A 137 -14.53 16.86 27.12
C MET A 137 -15.48 16.23 28.15
N THR A 138 -15.33 16.64 29.42
CA THR A 138 -16.32 16.30 30.46
C THR A 138 -17.64 17.06 30.27
N SER A 139 -18.71 16.58 30.89
CA SER A 139 -19.99 17.30 30.94
C SER A 139 -19.88 18.70 31.58
N ALA A 140 -18.95 18.89 32.53
CA ALA A 140 -18.70 20.18 33.18
C ALA A 140 -17.95 21.15 32.26
N GLU A 141 -16.92 20.67 31.56
CA GLU A 141 -16.18 21.46 30.55
C GLU A 141 -17.09 21.88 29.39
N ALA A 142 -17.98 20.99 28.93
CA ALA A 142 -18.94 21.29 27.87
C ALA A 142 -19.88 22.44 28.27
N LEU A 143 -20.42 22.40 29.49
CA LEU A 143 -21.26 23.48 30.01
C LEU A 143 -20.48 24.79 30.15
N ALA A 144 -19.22 24.74 30.61
CA ALA A 144 -18.40 25.94 30.80
C ALA A 144 -17.99 26.61 29.47
N ILE A 145 -17.67 25.83 28.44
CA ILE A 145 -17.17 26.33 27.15
C ILE A 145 -18.33 26.64 26.20
N LEU A 146 -19.31 25.74 26.10
CA LEU A 146 -20.39 25.82 25.11
C LEU A 146 -21.69 26.42 25.67
N GLY A 147 -21.86 26.47 27.00
CA GLY A 147 -23.09 26.92 27.64
C GLY A 147 -24.26 25.93 27.54
N ILE A 148 -24.04 24.75 26.95
CA ILE A 148 -25.04 23.69 26.74
C ILE A 148 -24.55 22.35 27.26
N LYS A 149 -25.47 21.41 27.47
CA LYS A 149 -25.12 20.05 27.92
C LYS A 149 -24.34 19.31 26.82
N LYS A 150 -23.39 18.45 27.23
CA LYS A 150 -22.57 17.64 26.31
C LYS A 150 -23.42 16.82 25.32
N CYS A 151 -24.45 16.12 25.80
CA CYS A 151 -25.34 15.33 24.94
C CYS A 151 -26.01 16.18 23.85
N GLU A 152 -26.51 17.35 24.22
CA GLU A 152 -27.15 18.28 23.28
C GLU A 152 -26.14 18.85 22.26
N ALA A 153 -24.91 19.14 22.69
CA ALA A 153 -23.83 19.59 21.82
C ALA A 153 -23.44 18.51 20.79
N VAL A 154 -23.28 17.26 21.22
CA VAL A 154 -22.97 16.11 20.36
C VAL A 154 -24.08 15.89 19.33
N GLU A 155 -25.35 15.88 19.75
CA GLU A 155 -26.48 15.71 18.85
C GLU A 155 -26.56 16.81 17.78
N LYS A 156 -26.39 18.07 18.19
CA LYS A 156 -26.42 19.22 17.28
C LYS A 156 -25.26 19.20 16.28
N LEU A 157 -24.03 19.00 16.75
CA LEU A 157 -22.85 18.92 15.88
C LEU A 157 -22.92 17.72 14.93
N THR A 158 -23.44 16.58 15.39
CA THR A 158 -23.67 15.40 14.53
C THR A 158 -24.67 15.70 13.42
N LYS A 159 -25.77 16.40 13.73
CA LYS A 159 -26.75 16.82 12.71
C LYS A 159 -26.11 17.76 11.69
N CYS A 160 -25.34 18.76 12.13
CA CYS A 160 -24.63 19.69 11.25
C CYS A 160 -23.62 18.96 10.34
N LEU A 161 -22.84 18.02 10.90
CA LEU A 161 -21.89 17.21 10.15
C LEU A 161 -22.57 16.37 9.06
N LYS A 162 -23.67 15.68 9.41
CA LYS A 162 -24.45 14.89 8.44
C LYS A 162 -25.04 15.76 7.32
N ALA A 163 -25.54 16.94 7.67
CA ALA A 163 -26.05 17.89 6.69
C ALA A 163 -24.94 18.36 5.73
N ALA A 164 -23.77 18.73 6.27
CA ALA A 164 -22.62 19.16 5.48
C ALA A 164 -22.10 18.05 4.56
N LEU A 165 -22.01 16.80 5.04
CA LEU A 165 -21.64 15.63 4.23
C LEU A 165 -22.64 15.39 3.09
N THR A 166 -23.93 15.50 3.39
CA THR A 166 -25.00 15.34 2.37
C THR A 166 -24.93 16.43 1.30
N GLU A 167 -24.66 17.68 1.71
CA GLU A 167 -24.56 18.81 0.78
C GLU A 167 -23.41 18.66 -0.23
N VAL A 168 -22.27 18.10 0.20
CA VAL A 168 -21.11 17.89 -0.68
C VAL A 168 -21.24 16.63 -1.56
N ASN A 169 -22.34 15.88 -1.46
CA ASN A 169 -22.52 14.57 -2.09
C ASN A 169 -21.31 13.67 -1.84
N PHE A 170 -20.98 13.43 -0.56
CA PHE A 170 -19.77 12.70 -0.17
C PHE A 170 -19.61 11.31 -0.81
N LEU A 171 -20.70 10.71 -1.31
CA LEU A 171 -20.69 9.43 -2.03
C LEU A 171 -20.14 9.54 -3.46
N THR A 172 -20.19 10.72 -4.08
CA THR A 172 -19.70 10.95 -5.44
C THR A 172 -18.45 11.83 -5.48
N ASN A 173 -18.26 12.70 -4.48
CA ASN A 173 -17.09 13.58 -4.36
C ASN A 173 -16.21 13.12 -3.20
N CYS A 174 -15.21 12.29 -3.49
CA CYS A 174 -14.24 11.82 -2.49
C CYS A 174 -12.99 12.70 -2.47
N ASP A 175 -13.12 13.92 -1.93
CA ASP A 175 -11.96 14.75 -1.58
C ASP A 175 -11.30 14.21 -0.29
N THR A 176 -9.98 14.35 -0.19
CA THR A 176 -9.17 14.05 1.01
C THR A 176 -9.76 14.68 2.27
N THR A 177 -10.26 15.92 2.18
CA THR A 177 -10.92 16.66 3.27
C THR A 177 -12.19 15.96 3.77
N ILE A 178 -12.99 15.41 2.84
CA ILE A 178 -14.24 14.71 3.13
C ILE A 178 -13.94 13.33 3.72
N MET A 179 -12.93 12.63 3.19
CA MET A 179 -12.46 11.37 3.77
C MET A 179 -11.94 11.55 5.20
N GLN A 180 -11.10 12.57 5.46
CA GLN A 180 -10.64 12.89 6.81
C GLN A 180 -11.80 13.13 7.78
N ALA A 181 -12.84 13.85 7.33
CA ALA A 181 -14.05 14.08 8.13
C ALA A 181 -14.81 12.78 8.45
N LEU A 182 -14.98 11.89 7.46
CA LEU A 182 -15.64 10.59 7.64
C LEU A 182 -14.87 9.68 8.59
N VAL A 183 -13.54 9.63 8.45
CA VAL A 183 -12.68 8.82 9.33
C VAL A 183 -12.78 9.35 10.76
N LEU A 184 -12.72 10.66 10.98
CA LEU A 184 -12.92 11.25 12.31
C LEU A 184 -14.33 10.96 12.85
N TYR A 185 -15.37 10.98 12.01
CA TYR A 185 -16.73 10.73 12.45
C TYR A 185 -16.99 9.27 12.84
N LEU A 186 -16.46 8.33 12.06
CA LEU A 186 -16.75 6.90 12.20
C LEU A 186 -15.82 6.17 13.17
N ASN A 187 -14.57 6.63 13.33
CA ASN A 187 -13.58 5.94 14.19
C ASN A 187 -13.47 6.51 15.61
N ILE A 188 -14.25 7.52 15.96
CA ILE A 188 -14.28 8.02 17.34
C ILE A 188 -15.32 7.23 18.12
N ASN A 189 -14.85 6.29 18.94
CA ASN A 189 -15.68 5.63 19.93
C ASN A 189 -15.73 6.48 21.21
N ASP A 190 -16.92 6.73 21.75
CA ASP A 190 -17.10 7.59 22.94
C ASP A 190 -16.30 7.11 24.17
N SER A 191 -15.96 5.81 24.22
CA SER A 191 -15.14 5.20 25.26
C SER A 191 -13.66 5.57 25.20
N ASP A 192 -13.15 5.96 24.03
CA ASP A 192 -11.72 6.18 23.79
C ASP A 192 -11.30 7.65 23.98
N LEU A 193 -12.29 8.56 24.07
CA LEU A 193 -12.10 9.99 24.25
C LEU A 193 -12.58 10.44 25.64
N SER A 194 -11.74 10.23 26.65
CA SER A 194 -11.89 10.81 27.98
C SER A 194 -10.90 11.98 28.20
N PRO A 195 -11.16 12.89 29.15
CA PRO A 195 -10.22 13.96 29.50
C PRO A 195 -8.88 13.46 30.03
N ALA A 196 -8.81 12.19 30.46
CA ALA A 196 -7.62 11.54 31.01
C ALA A 196 -6.94 10.57 30.02
N SER A 197 -7.52 10.32 28.84
CA SER A 197 -6.94 9.43 27.83
C SER A 197 -5.98 10.22 26.96
N THR A 198 -4.78 10.45 27.51
CA THR A 198 -3.61 10.93 26.75
C THR A 198 -2.88 9.79 26.01
N GLU A 199 -3.28 8.53 26.24
CA GLU A 199 -2.65 7.34 25.66
C GLU A 199 -3.69 6.46 24.97
N VAL A 200 -3.38 6.03 23.73
CA VAL A 200 -4.15 5.02 22.99
C VAL A 200 -3.95 3.67 23.69
N LYS A 201 -5.03 3.09 24.22
CA LYS A 201 -5.00 1.74 24.79
C LYS A 201 -5.31 0.70 23.71
N PRO A 202 -4.52 -0.38 23.56
CA PRO A 202 -4.86 -1.47 22.65
C PRO A 202 -6.19 -2.11 23.08
N GLN A 203 -7.18 -2.13 22.16
CA GLN A 203 -8.46 -2.80 22.39
C GLN A 203 -8.37 -4.25 21.94
N PRO A 204 -8.78 -5.25 22.75
CA PRO A 204 -8.80 -6.63 22.32
C PRO A 204 -9.98 -6.92 21.38
N GLY A 205 -9.78 -7.82 20.42
CA GLY A 205 -10.83 -8.35 19.54
C GLY A 205 -10.72 -7.89 18.09
N PRO A 206 -11.62 -8.36 17.22
CA PRO A 206 -11.57 -8.05 15.80
C PRO A 206 -11.61 -6.53 15.52
N THR A 207 -10.77 -6.06 14.61
CA THR A 207 -10.74 -4.65 14.19
C THR A 207 -10.65 -4.50 12.69
N GLU A 208 -11.36 -3.52 12.14
CA GLU A 208 -11.26 -3.10 10.74
C GLU A 208 -9.85 -2.61 10.37
N MET A 209 -9.02 -2.24 11.35
CA MET A 209 -7.63 -1.84 11.11
C MET A 209 -6.68 -3.03 10.87
N VAL A 210 -7.17 -4.28 10.98
CA VAL A 210 -6.30 -5.47 10.96
C VAL A 210 -5.49 -5.60 9.68
N PHE A 211 -6.07 -5.23 8.53
CA PHE A 211 -5.36 -5.25 7.26
C PHE A 211 -4.19 -4.25 7.26
N SER A 212 -4.42 -3.02 7.73
CA SER A 212 -3.37 -2.01 7.86
C SER A 212 -2.30 -2.42 8.87
N LEU A 213 -2.67 -3.08 9.97
CA LEU A 213 -1.70 -3.61 10.95
C LEU A 213 -0.80 -4.68 10.33
N VAL A 214 -1.38 -5.64 9.61
CA VAL A 214 -0.63 -6.68 8.90
C VAL A 214 0.29 -6.08 7.83
N VAL A 215 -0.22 -5.19 6.97
CA VAL A 215 0.57 -4.59 5.89
C VAL A 215 1.69 -3.69 6.44
N SER A 216 1.43 -2.90 7.48
CA SER A 216 2.47 -2.08 8.12
C SER A 216 3.54 -2.92 8.82
N GLN A 217 3.15 -4.04 9.40
CA GLN A 217 4.08 -4.99 9.99
C GLN A 217 5.01 -5.61 8.94
N VAL A 218 4.47 -5.98 7.78
CA VAL A 218 5.25 -6.46 6.63
C VAL A 218 6.16 -5.34 6.12
N ALA A 219 5.65 -4.14 5.89
CA ALA A 219 6.44 -3.01 5.40
C ALA A 219 7.60 -2.63 6.35
N SER A 220 7.36 -2.64 7.67
CA SER A 220 8.43 -2.41 8.66
C SER A 220 9.48 -3.49 8.59
N PHE A 221 9.08 -4.76 8.52
CA PHE A 221 10.02 -5.88 8.43
C PHE A 221 10.91 -5.77 7.19
N ILE A 222 10.30 -5.50 6.04
CA ILE A 222 10.99 -5.29 4.76
C ILE A 222 12.04 -4.19 4.88
N LYS A 223 11.67 -3.06 5.48
CA LYS A 223 12.56 -1.93 5.66
C LYS A 223 13.77 -2.29 6.52
N ASP A 224 13.56 -3.11 7.55
CA ASP A 224 14.59 -3.48 8.52
C ASP A 224 15.48 -4.65 8.04
N HIS A 225 15.06 -5.37 6.99
CA HIS A 225 15.75 -6.56 6.47
C HIS A 225 16.03 -6.42 4.96
N PRO A 226 17.05 -5.63 4.57
CA PRO A 226 17.53 -5.64 3.19
C PRO A 226 18.14 -7.03 2.89
N TRP A 227 17.61 -7.74 1.89
CA TRP A 227 18.11 -9.06 1.50
C TRP A 227 19.24 -8.98 0.48
N ASP A 228 20.23 -8.13 0.80
CA ASP A 228 21.43 -7.98 0.00
C ASP A 228 22.13 -9.34 -0.10
N GLY A 229 22.25 -9.87 -1.32
CA GLY A 229 22.87 -11.17 -1.58
C GLY A 229 21.90 -12.35 -1.71
N LEU A 230 20.58 -12.15 -1.65
CA LEU A 230 19.63 -13.21 -2.02
C LEU A 230 19.85 -13.66 -3.47
N GLY A 231 20.10 -12.74 -4.40
CA GLY A 231 20.47 -13.08 -5.77
C GLY A 231 21.73 -13.95 -5.86
N LEU A 232 22.75 -13.69 -5.03
CA LEU A 232 23.96 -14.51 -4.95
C LEU A 232 23.66 -15.89 -4.37
N ALA A 233 22.84 -15.95 -3.31
CA ALA A 233 22.41 -17.19 -2.70
C ALA A 233 21.62 -18.07 -3.70
N LEU A 234 20.73 -17.48 -4.49
CA LEU A 234 20.02 -18.20 -5.54
C LEU A 234 20.95 -18.75 -6.63
N ARG A 235 21.99 -18.00 -7.02
CA ARG A 235 22.96 -18.43 -8.04
C ARG A 235 23.88 -19.54 -7.58
N GLY A 236 24.40 -19.42 -6.36
CA GLY A 236 25.36 -20.39 -5.84
C GLY A 236 24.78 -21.80 -5.67
N GLN A 237 23.46 -21.97 -5.79
CA GLN A 237 22.82 -23.29 -5.87
C GLN A 237 23.27 -24.11 -7.09
N GLY A 238 23.85 -23.46 -8.11
CA GLY A 238 24.44 -24.13 -9.27
C GLY A 238 25.82 -24.73 -9.00
N ALA A 239 26.48 -24.35 -7.91
CA ALA A 239 27.78 -24.89 -7.54
C ALA A 239 27.66 -26.34 -7.04
N GLU A 240 28.76 -27.10 -7.12
CA GLU A 240 28.77 -28.47 -6.63
C GLU A 240 28.73 -28.51 -5.08
N PRO A 241 28.00 -29.48 -4.48
CA PRO A 241 27.94 -29.63 -3.04
C PRO A 241 29.33 -29.78 -2.42
N GLY A 242 29.55 -29.13 -1.29
CA GLY A 242 30.83 -29.10 -0.59
C GLY A 242 31.84 -28.08 -1.10
N THR A 243 31.50 -27.30 -2.14
CA THR A 243 32.28 -26.12 -2.53
C THR A 243 31.95 -24.92 -1.64
N SER A 244 32.90 -23.99 -1.48
CA SER A 244 32.67 -22.77 -0.69
C SER A 244 31.51 -21.92 -1.24
N GLU A 245 31.28 -21.93 -2.55
CA GLU A 245 30.18 -21.19 -3.20
C GLU A 245 28.81 -21.80 -2.84
N TYR A 246 28.71 -23.13 -2.86
CA TYR A 246 27.50 -23.85 -2.46
C TYR A 246 27.17 -23.61 -0.98
N GLU A 247 28.16 -23.69 -0.09
CA GLU A 247 27.94 -23.46 1.35
C GLU A 247 27.48 -22.03 1.64
N VAL A 248 28.03 -21.03 0.94
CA VAL A 248 27.57 -19.63 1.05
C VAL A 248 26.13 -19.47 0.56
N SER A 249 25.76 -20.17 -0.51
CA SER A 249 24.39 -20.18 -1.02
C SER A 249 23.39 -20.78 -0.02
N VAL A 250 23.68 -21.95 0.52
CA VAL A 250 22.84 -22.63 1.53
C VAL A 250 22.68 -21.75 2.76
N ALA A 251 23.77 -21.18 3.28
CA ALA A 251 23.73 -20.28 4.42
C ALA A 251 22.88 -19.02 4.14
N GLY A 252 22.98 -18.46 2.93
CA GLY A 252 22.19 -17.30 2.51
C GLY A 252 20.69 -17.58 2.46
N LEU A 253 20.29 -18.72 1.88
CA LEU A 253 18.88 -19.14 1.82
C LEU A 253 18.32 -19.48 3.19
N GLN A 254 19.12 -20.13 4.05
CA GLN A 254 18.71 -20.42 5.42
C GLN A 254 18.53 -19.14 6.24
N LYS A 255 19.44 -18.17 6.08
CA LYS A 255 19.30 -16.85 6.71
C LYS A 255 18.01 -16.18 6.26
N PHE A 256 17.76 -16.14 4.94
CA PHE A 256 16.52 -15.60 4.38
C PHE A 256 15.29 -16.27 4.98
N HIS A 257 15.27 -17.61 5.10
CA HIS A 257 14.17 -18.32 5.73
C HIS A 257 13.96 -17.90 7.20
N ASN A 258 15.04 -17.91 7.99
CA ASN A 258 14.99 -17.62 9.43
C ASN A 258 14.52 -16.18 9.72
N ASP A 259 14.92 -15.21 8.90
CA ASP A 259 14.48 -13.81 9.05
C ASP A 259 12.94 -13.72 8.98
N PHE A 260 12.32 -14.51 8.09
CA PHE A 260 10.86 -14.54 7.90
C PHE A 260 10.09 -15.34 8.96
N GLU A 261 10.72 -16.28 9.69
CA GLU A 261 10.05 -17.00 10.79
C GLU A 261 9.58 -16.03 11.89
N CYS A 262 10.40 -15.02 12.21
CA CYS A 262 10.05 -13.98 13.18
C CYS A 262 8.86 -13.14 12.69
N LEU A 263 8.83 -12.79 11.40
CA LEU A 263 7.68 -12.11 10.80
C LEU A 263 6.43 -13.01 10.85
N GLU A 264 6.54 -14.29 10.54
CA GLU A 264 5.41 -15.23 10.58
C GLU A 264 4.75 -15.25 11.96
N ALA A 265 5.56 -15.37 13.00
CA ALA A 265 5.07 -15.40 14.39
C ALA A 265 4.33 -14.11 14.76
N ARG A 266 4.86 -12.95 14.34
CA ARG A 266 4.21 -11.64 14.57
C ARG A 266 2.88 -11.52 13.84
N LEU A 267 2.84 -11.90 12.56
CA LEU A 267 1.60 -11.87 11.77
C LEU A 267 0.55 -12.84 12.31
N LEU A 268 0.96 -14.03 12.75
CA LEU A 268 0.06 -15.01 13.36
C LEU A 268 -0.53 -14.49 14.68
N CYS A 269 0.25 -13.74 15.46
CA CYS A 269 -0.25 -13.09 16.68
C CYS A 269 -1.34 -12.07 16.36
N ILE A 270 -1.11 -11.22 15.35
CA ILE A 270 -2.09 -10.23 14.87
C ILE A 270 -3.37 -10.93 14.39
N GLU A 271 -3.24 -11.98 13.58
CA GLU A 271 -4.39 -12.76 13.10
C GLU A 271 -5.22 -13.32 14.25
N LYS A 272 -4.58 -13.96 15.24
CA LYS A 272 -5.29 -14.53 16.38
C LYS A 272 -6.01 -13.49 17.24
N GLN A 273 -5.45 -12.29 17.33
CA GLN A 273 -5.97 -11.24 18.20
C GLN A 273 -7.04 -10.39 17.52
N TYR A 274 -6.91 -10.14 16.22
CA TYR A 274 -7.63 -9.08 15.51
C TYR A 274 -8.35 -9.54 14.23
N CYS A 275 -8.15 -10.77 13.75
CA CYS A 275 -8.87 -11.28 12.59
C CYS A 275 -10.10 -12.12 13.00
N ASP A 276 -11.23 -11.83 12.35
CA ASP A 276 -12.37 -12.73 12.27
C ASP A 276 -12.75 -12.89 10.78
N PRO A 277 -12.38 -13.99 10.12
CA PRO A 277 -12.68 -14.19 8.70
C PRO A 277 -14.18 -14.14 8.34
N SER A 278 -15.07 -14.30 9.33
CA SER A 278 -16.52 -14.18 9.14
C SER A 278 -17.03 -12.73 9.22
N ALA A 279 -16.20 -11.80 9.73
CA ALA A 279 -16.57 -10.40 9.93
C ALA A 279 -16.48 -9.54 8.66
N GLY A 280 -15.92 -10.06 7.57
CA GLY A 280 -16.00 -9.43 6.25
C GLY A 280 -14.74 -9.56 5.38
N PRO A 281 -14.77 -8.96 4.17
CA PRO A 281 -13.69 -9.10 3.18
C PRO A 281 -12.33 -8.61 3.67
N ILE A 282 -12.28 -7.58 4.53
CA ILE A 282 -11.02 -7.03 5.06
C ILE A 282 -10.30 -8.02 5.99
N HIS A 283 -11.04 -8.74 6.82
CA HIS A 283 -10.50 -9.75 7.71
C HIS A 283 -10.03 -10.98 6.93
N LEU A 284 -10.80 -11.38 5.90
CA LEU A 284 -10.38 -12.41 4.98
C LEU A 284 -9.07 -12.02 4.29
N ALA A 285 -9.00 -10.83 3.69
CA ALA A 285 -7.80 -10.32 3.03
C ALA A 285 -6.60 -10.29 3.99
N ALA A 286 -6.77 -9.78 5.21
CA ALA A 286 -5.71 -9.73 6.22
C ALA A 286 -5.18 -11.12 6.60
N SER A 287 -6.08 -12.11 6.76
CA SER A 287 -5.71 -13.49 7.08
C SER A 287 -4.95 -14.22 5.96
N ARG A 288 -5.03 -13.73 4.72
CA ARG A 288 -4.34 -14.32 3.57
C ARG A 288 -2.91 -13.83 3.40
N VAL A 289 -2.58 -12.63 3.87
CA VAL A 289 -1.27 -12.00 3.66
C VAL A 289 -0.13 -12.88 4.19
N ARG A 290 -0.22 -13.35 5.45
CA ARG A 290 0.82 -14.20 6.04
C ARG A 290 1.04 -15.47 5.22
N LEU A 291 -0.05 -16.17 4.87
CA LEU A 291 0.04 -17.40 4.10
C LEU A 291 0.71 -17.17 2.74
N SER A 292 0.31 -16.10 2.03
CA SER A 292 0.92 -15.78 0.73
C SER A 292 2.41 -15.46 0.83
N ILE A 293 2.84 -14.75 1.87
CA ILE A 293 4.27 -14.45 2.08
C ILE A 293 5.02 -15.74 2.43
N MET A 294 4.49 -16.56 3.34
CA MET A 294 5.17 -17.77 3.80
C MET A 294 5.30 -18.83 2.71
N ASP A 295 4.28 -19.00 1.88
CA ASP A 295 4.36 -19.91 0.73
C ASP A 295 5.44 -19.47 -0.25
N LYS A 296 5.60 -18.16 -0.48
CA LYS A 296 6.69 -17.60 -1.29
C LYS A 296 8.05 -17.82 -0.64
N VAL A 297 8.20 -17.56 0.65
CA VAL A 297 9.46 -17.77 1.40
C VAL A 297 9.88 -19.23 1.33
N ARG A 298 8.96 -20.17 1.56
CA ARG A 298 9.22 -21.61 1.45
C ARG A 298 9.65 -22.00 0.03
N CYS A 299 8.99 -21.45 -0.99
CA CYS A 299 9.33 -21.69 -2.39
C CYS A 299 10.75 -21.23 -2.76
N ILE A 300 11.17 -20.07 -2.25
CA ILE A 300 12.50 -19.46 -2.50
C ILE A 300 13.59 -20.16 -1.70
N ALA A 301 13.34 -20.44 -0.42
CA ALA A 301 14.32 -21.02 0.48
C ALA A 301 14.58 -22.52 0.22
N LEU A 302 13.65 -23.21 -0.44
CA LEU A 302 13.83 -24.63 -0.78
C LEU A 302 15.02 -24.81 -1.73
N PRO A 303 16.05 -25.57 -1.34
CA PRO A 303 17.19 -25.84 -2.21
C PRO A 303 16.75 -26.49 -3.52
N MET A 304 17.35 -26.05 -4.63
CA MET A 304 17.01 -26.47 -6.00
C MET A 304 16.98 -27.99 -6.15
N ARG A 305 17.99 -28.69 -5.61
CA ARG A 305 18.12 -30.16 -5.69
C ARG A 305 17.11 -30.91 -4.84
N GLU A 306 16.40 -30.22 -3.95
CA GLU A 306 15.34 -30.76 -3.08
C GLU A 306 13.94 -30.39 -3.58
N THR A 307 13.84 -29.65 -4.68
CA THR A 307 12.54 -29.34 -5.28
C THR A 307 11.86 -30.61 -5.81
N PRO A 308 10.52 -30.72 -5.70
CA PRO A 308 9.79 -31.87 -6.25
C PRO A 308 10.03 -32.09 -7.74
N GLU A 309 10.33 -31.03 -8.48
CA GLU A 309 10.57 -31.02 -9.92
C GLU A 309 12.05 -31.20 -10.31
N TRP A 310 12.92 -31.47 -9.34
CA TRP A 310 14.34 -31.71 -9.59
C TRP A 310 14.54 -32.96 -10.47
N GLY A 311 15.31 -32.80 -11.55
CA GLY A 311 15.57 -33.86 -12.52
C GLY A 311 14.45 -34.09 -13.54
N THR A 312 13.33 -33.36 -13.44
CA THR A 312 12.31 -33.27 -14.51
C THR A 312 12.34 -31.88 -15.14
N ASP A 313 11.59 -30.94 -14.59
CA ASP A 313 11.43 -29.58 -15.11
C ASP A 313 12.49 -28.63 -14.55
N VAL A 314 13.11 -28.98 -13.40
CA VAL A 314 14.21 -28.23 -12.79
C VAL A 314 15.50 -29.02 -12.90
N CYS A 315 16.40 -28.57 -13.77
CA CYS A 315 17.71 -29.21 -13.98
C CYS A 315 18.89 -28.27 -13.67
N ASN A 316 18.64 -26.96 -13.64
CA ASN A 316 19.65 -25.95 -13.37
C ASN A 316 19.06 -24.73 -12.66
N VAL A 317 19.94 -23.80 -12.27
CA VAL A 317 19.57 -22.58 -11.54
C VAL A 317 18.53 -21.75 -12.28
N GLN A 318 18.61 -21.65 -13.61
CA GLN A 318 17.65 -20.86 -14.38
C GLN A 318 16.26 -21.49 -14.36
N ASP A 319 16.16 -22.82 -14.37
CA ASP A 319 14.87 -23.52 -14.22
C ASP A 319 14.28 -23.32 -12.82
N ASN A 320 15.13 -23.32 -11.79
CA ASN A 320 14.68 -23.04 -10.43
C ASN A 320 14.17 -21.60 -10.27
N ILE A 321 14.86 -20.62 -10.87
CA ILE A 321 14.41 -19.23 -10.91
C ILE A 321 13.08 -19.12 -11.67
N PHE A 322 12.92 -19.84 -12.79
CA PHE A 322 11.66 -19.92 -13.53
C PHE A 322 10.52 -20.47 -12.66
N ARG A 323 10.77 -21.57 -11.94
CA ARG A 323 9.81 -22.16 -10.99
C ARG A 323 9.36 -21.15 -9.93
N ILE A 324 10.31 -20.40 -9.34
CA ILE A 324 10.03 -19.40 -8.32
C ILE A 324 9.14 -18.29 -8.88
N TRP A 325 9.46 -17.74 -10.05
CA TRP A 325 8.66 -16.68 -10.68
C TRP A 325 7.27 -17.14 -11.11
N LEU A 326 7.17 -18.34 -11.68
CA LEU A 326 5.91 -18.95 -12.04
C LEU A 326 5.00 -19.10 -10.81
N THR A 327 5.53 -19.67 -9.74
CA THR A 327 4.81 -19.86 -8.48
C THR A 327 4.38 -18.53 -7.85
N HIS A 328 5.24 -17.51 -7.91
CA HIS A 328 4.95 -16.17 -7.40
C HIS A 328 3.72 -15.56 -8.08
N HIS A 329 3.69 -15.60 -9.41
CA HIS A 329 2.60 -15.03 -10.20
C HIS A 329 1.31 -15.84 -10.09
N GLU A 330 1.39 -17.17 -10.09
CA GLU A 330 0.22 -18.02 -9.81
C GLU A 330 -0.38 -17.73 -8.44
N SER A 331 0.45 -17.51 -7.42
CA SER A 331 -0.01 -17.09 -6.09
C SER A 331 -0.72 -15.74 -6.15
N ILE A 332 -0.24 -14.75 -6.92
CA ILE A 332 -0.90 -13.45 -7.03
C ILE A 332 -2.27 -13.60 -7.70
N MET A 333 -2.35 -14.33 -8.81
CA MET A 333 -3.60 -14.55 -9.54
C MET A 333 -4.65 -15.24 -8.66
N LYS A 334 -4.22 -16.24 -7.87
CA LYS A 334 -5.08 -16.87 -6.88
C LYS A 334 -5.61 -15.87 -5.85
N GLN A 335 -4.77 -14.98 -5.31
CA GLN A 335 -5.23 -14.00 -4.32
C GLN A 335 -6.14 -12.92 -4.91
N ILE A 336 -5.91 -12.49 -6.17
CA ILE A 336 -6.81 -11.59 -6.89
C ILE A 336 -8.21 -12.21 -6.99
N HIS A 337 -8.30 -13.52 -7.24
CA HIS A 337 -9.56 -14.25 -7.27
C HIS A 337 -10.18 -14.43 -5.87
N ASP A 338 -9.42 -14.96 -4.91
CA ASP A 338 -9.90 -15.30 -3.57
C ASP A 338 -10.28 -14.06 -2.73
N CYS A 339 -9.69 -12.90 -3.04
CA CYS A 339 -9.90 -11.63 -2.34
C CYS A 339 -10.29 -10.50 -3.31
N ALA A 340 -11.35 -10.69 -4.09
CA ALA A 340 -11.76 -9.77 -5.17
C ALA A 340 -11.90 -8.30 -4.70
N ASP A 341 -12.47 -8.04 -3.52
CA ASP A 341 -12.62 -6.69 -2.96
C ASP A 341 -11.27 -6.00 -2.64
N PHE A 342 -10.20 -6.80 -2.51
CA PHE A 342 -8.82 -6.36 -2.27
C PHE A 342 -7.90 -6.69 -3.46
N ALA A 343 -8.46 -6.95 -4.64
CA ALA A 343 -7.68 -7.23 -5.84
C ALA A 343 -6.65 -6.13 -6.15
N TRP A 344 -6.97 -4.87 -5.86
CA TRP A 344 -6.04 -3.73 -6.03
C TRP A 344 -4.72 -3.94 -5.28
N TYR A 345 -4.77 -4.53 -4.08
CA TYR A 345 -3.58 -4.78 -3.28
C TYR A 345 -2.71 -5.85 -3.94
N TYR A 346 -3.31 -6.97 -4.33
CA TYR A 346 -2.56 -8.05 -4.99
C TYR A 346 -2.05 -7.68 -6.39
N LYS A 347 -2.82 -6.88 -7.15
CA LYS A 347 -2.36 -6.31 -8.43
C LYS A 347 -1.17 -5.37 -8.26
N SER A 348 -1.04 -4.68 -7.12
CA SER A 348 0.13 -3.84 -6.84
C SER A 348 1.43 -4.63 -6.65
N HIS A 349 1.32 -5.93 -6.35
CA HIS A 349 2.46 -6.86 -6.30
C HIS A 349 2.74 -7.54 -7.65
N PHE A 350 2.06 -7.15 -8.74
CA PHE A 350 2.37 -7.66 -10.06
C PHE A 350 3.68 -7.05 -10.57
N HIS A 351 4.60 -7.92 -10.96
CA HIS A 351 5.92 -7.52 -11.44
C HIS A 351 6.08 -7.86 -12.92
N ILE A 352 6.18 -6.82 -13.75
CA ILE A 352 6.37 -6.97 -15.19
C ILE A 352 7.69 -7.66 -15.55
N ASP A 353 8.78 -7.36 -14.85
CA ASP A 353 10.12 -7.85 -15.20
C ASP A 353 10.24 -9.37 -14.99
N SER A 354 9.54 -9.93 -13.99
CA SER A 354 9.48 -11.38 -13.81
C SER A 354 8.58 -12.06 -14.83
N LEU A 355 7.51 -11.41 -15.29
CA LEU A 355 6.70 -11.93 -16.39
C LEU A 355 7.50 -11.91 -17.70
N LEU A 356 8.27 -10.85 -17.95
CA LEU A 356 9.19 -10.75 -19.08
C LEU A 356 10.27 -11.84 -19.01
N PHE A 357 10.83 -12.11 -17.83
CA PHE A 357 11.75 -13.24 -17.65
C PHE A 357 11.09 -14.57 -18.06
N LEU A 358 9.89 -14.87 -17.57
CA LEU A 358 9.16 -16.09 -17.92
C LEU A 358 8.95 -16.19 -19.45
N LEU A 359 8.49 -15.12 -20.09
CA LEU A 359 8.33 -15.04 -21.54
C LEU A 359 9.64 -15.27 -22.29
N SER A 360 10.74 -14.65 -21.85
CA SER A 360 12.05 -14.81 -22.47
C SER A 360 12.55 -16.26 -22.41
N GLN A 361 12.28 -16.97 -21.31
CA GLN A 361 12.67 -18.37 -21.15
C GLN A 361 11.80 -19.29 -22.01
N LEU A 362 10.49 -19.03 -22.10
CA LEU A 362 9.60 -19.75 -23.01
C LEU A 362 10.05 -19.58 -24.47
N PHE A 363 10.43 -18.36 -24.87
CA PHE A 363 10.93 -18.06 -26.20
C PHE A 363 12.26 -18.76 -26.51
N LYS A 364 13.29 -18.52 -25.67
CA LYS A 364 14.67 -18.97 -25.92
C LYS A 364 14.79 -20.49 -25.89
N ARG A 365 14.10 -21.15 -24.95
CA ARG A 365 14.29 -22.58 -24.68
C ARG A 365 13.23 -23.47 -25.28
N ARG A 366 12.07 -22.89 -25.66
CA ARG A 366 10.88 -23.61 -26.15
C ARG A 366 10.59 -24.87 -25.31
N PRO A 367 10.52 -24.74 -23.97
CA PRO A 367 10.35 -25.90 -23.11
C PRO A 367 8.99 -26.57 -23.39
N VAL A 368 8.96 -27.90 -23.30
CA VAL A 368 7.74 -28.70 -23.46
C VAL A 368 7.46 -29.39 -22.14
N GLY A 369 6.22 -29.38 -21.70
CA GLY A 369 5.80 -30.03 -20.46
C GLY A 369 4.96 -29.14 -19.55
N PRO A 370 4.66 -29.62 -18.34
CA PRO A 370 3.71 -28.97 -17.42
C PRO A 370 4.08 -27.53 -17.06
N PHE A 371 5.38 -27.21 -16.95
CA PHE A 371 5.85 -25.85 -16.63
C PHE A 371 5.54 -24.86 -17.75
N ALA A 372 5.72 -25.28 -19.00
CA ALA A 372 5.40 -24.44 -20.16
C ALA A 372 3.88 -24.17 -20.23
N GLU A 373 3.05 -25.19 -20.07
CA GLU A 373 1.59 -25.06 -20.08
C GLU A 373 1.06 -24.18 -18.95
N ARG A 374 1.64 -24.28 -17.75
CA ARG A 374 1.31 -23.40 -16.61
C ARG A 374 1.72 -21.97 -16.89
N ALA A 375 2.93 -21.74 -17.40
CA ALA A 375 3.41 -20.41 -17.71
C ALA A 375 2.59 -19.73 -18.81
N TRP A 376 2.20 -20.45 -19.87
CA TRP A 376 1.31 -19.91 -20.91
C TRP A 376 -0.05 -19.52 -20.37
N ARG A 377 -0.69 -20.38 -19.56
CA ARG A 377 -1.95 -20.03 -18.89
C ARG A 377 -1.81 -18.80 -17.99
N LEU A 378 -0.69 -18.69 -17.29
CA LEU A 378 -0.41 -17.55 -16.44
C LEU A 378 -0.24 -16.25 -17.25
N ILE A 379 0.41 -16.30 -18.41
CA ILE A 379 0.55 -15.16 -19.32
C ILE A 379 -0.84 -14.69 -19.76
N ASP A 380 -1.70 -15.60 -20.23
CA ASP A 380 -3.07 -15.25 -20.63
C ASP A 380 -3.84 -14.56 -19.51
N LEU A 381 -3.79 -15.11 -18.29
CA LEU A 381 -4.42 -14.53 -17.11
C LEU A 381 -3.84 -13.15 -16.75
N SER A 382 -2.53 -12.96 -16.95
CA SER A 382 -1.86 -11.68 -16.67
C SER A 382 -2.38 -10.58 -17.59
N TYR A 383 -2.54 -10.86 -18.89
CA TYR A 383 -3.11 -9.91 -19.86
C TYR A 383 -4.60 -9.62 -19.62
N GLN A 384 -5.34 -10.56 -19.01
CA GLN A 384 -6.74 -10.32 -18.61
C GLN A 384 -6.86 -9.40 -17.39
N HIS A 385 -5.96 -9.53 -16.40
CA HIS A 385 -6.05 -8.74 -15.16
C HIS A 385 -5.33 -7.39 -15.22
N HIS A 386 -4.41 -7.22 -16.17
CA HIS A 386 -3.58 -6.03 -16.35
C HIS A 386 -3.73 -5.47 -17.78
N GLU A 387 -4.82 -4.74 -18.03
CA GLU A 387 -5.13 -4.14 -19.34
C GLU A 387 -4.02 -3.21 -19.86
N GLY A 388 -3.23 -2.60 -18.97
CA GLY A 388 -2.09 -1.76 -19.34
C GLY A 388 -0.99 -2.53 -20.12
N LEU A 389 -0.92 -3.86 -20.03
CA LEU A 389 0.04 -4.67 -20.78
C LEU A 389 -0.18 -4.61 -22.30
N TRP A 390 -1.38 -4.20 -22.76
CA TRP A 390 -1.67 -3.99 -24.18
C TRP A 390 -1.09 -2.67 -24.72
N ASP A 391 -0.67 -1.76 -23.85
CA ASP A 391 -0.10 -0.47 -24.27
C ASP A 391 1.38 -0.60 -24.64
N ILE A 392 1.62 -0.79 -25.94
CA ILE A 392 2.96 -0.91 -26.53
C ILE A 392 3.75 0.40 -26.58
N SER A 393 3.19 1.53 -26.14
CA SER A 393 3.95 2.78 -26.01
C SER A 393 5.03 2.68 -24.92
N HIS A 394 4.85 1.77 -23.97
CA HIS A 394 5.82 1.45 -22.95
C HIS A 394 6.83 0.42 -23.48
N SER A 395 8.12 0.79 -23.45
CA SER A 395 9.23 -0.04 -23.98
C SER A 395 9.21 -1.50 -23.48
N ARG A 396 8.86 -1.74 -22.21
CA ARG A 396 8.76 -3.11 -21.66
C ARG A 396 7.60 -3.92 -22.22
N HIS A 397 6.44 -3.29 -22.46
CA HIS A 397 5.30 -3.97 -23.08
C HIS A 397 5.58 -4.28 -24.54
N ALA A 398 6.28 -3.39 -25.25
CA ALA A 398 6.74 -3.64 -26.62
C ALA A 398 7.71 -4.83 -26.68
N GLU A 399 8.66 -4.92 -25.74
CA GLU A 399 9.59 -6.06 -25.63
C GLU A 399 8.82 -7.37 -25.39
N MET A 400 7.88 -7.39 -24.44
CA MET A 400 7.00 -8.55 -24.20
C MET A 400 6.23 -8.96 -25.46
N SER A 401 5.65 -7.98 -26.17
CA SER A 401 4.92 -8.23 -27.42
C SER A 401 5.81 -8.85 -28.48
N SER A 402 7.09 -8.47 -28.55
CA SER A 402 8.03 -9.05 -29.52
C SER A 402 8.27 -10.53 -29.27
N PHE A 403 8.36 -10.96 -28.00
CA PHE A 403 8.50 -12.37 -27.63
C PHE A 403 7.22 -13.18 -27.90
N VAL A 404 6.05 -12.62 -27.59
CA VAL A 404 4.76 -13.29 -27.81
C VAL A 404 4.46 -13.48 -29.30
N LEU A 405 4.77 -12.49 -30.14
CA LEU A 405 4.49 -12.54 -31.58
C LEU A 405 5.50 -13.37 -32.40
N SER A 406 6.64 -13.74 -31.80
CA SER A 406 7.71 -14.51 -32.46
C SER A 406 7.70 -16.01 -32.10
N LEU A 407 6.75 -16.44 -31.25
CA LEU A 407 6.41 -17.83 -30.96
C LEU A 407 5.24 -18.27 -31.84
#